data_AF-A0A098EV67-F1
#
_entry.id   AF-A0A098EV67-F1
#
_cell.length_a   1.000
_cell.length_b   1.000
_cell.length_c   1.000
_cell.angle_alpha   90.00
_cell.angle_beta   90.00
_cell.angle_gamma   90.00
#
_symmetry.space_group_name_H-M   'P 1'
#
loop_
_entity.id
_entity.type
_entity.pdbx_description
1 polymer ?
#
loop_
_entity_poly.entity_id
_entity_poly.type
_entity_poly.pdbx_seq_one_letter_code
_entity_poly.pdbx_strand_id
1 'polypeptide(L)'
;MSLLDIYLRKNGKKRYDVYKVSGLSQQMLASINKKKVESYSVKTIQAIAKTLGKSEGEVLEELIKLEKENPYFEVYNAEDLLTALENKESYILIKGEYQKELKKLLQATLSEAETMGMELGSAGLVNILGEALYQLFNFFSKTEETQKKLESQLRKYKYKKTNENEILLYLRQIDY
;
A
#
# COMPACT_ATOMS: atom_id res chain seq x y z
N MET A 1 -9.37 0.25 3.84
CA MET A 1 -9.92 1.55 4.31
C MET A 1 -8.75 2.46 4.69
N SER A 2 -8.84 3.78 4.44
CA SER A 2 -7.70 4.68 4.73
C SER A 2 -7.39 4.82 6.21
N LEU A 3 -6.14 5.11 6.56
CA LEU A 3 -5.74 5.48 7.92
C LEU A 3 -6.62 6.62 8.47
N LEU A 4 -6.84 7.65 7.65
CA LEU A 4 -7.71 8.78 8.00
C LEU A 4 -9.17 8.35 8.23
N ASP A 5 -9.72 7.44 7.44
CA ASP A 5 -11.10 6.96 7.61
C ASP A 5 -11.24 6.11 8.86
N ILE A 6 -10.24 5.26 9.14
CA ILE A 6 -10.21 4.47 10.36
C ILE A 6 -10.19 5.42 11.56
N TYR A 7 -9.32 6.43 11.52
CA TYR A 7 -9.20 7.43 12.56
C TYR A 7 -10.48 8.25 12.78
N LEU A 8 -11.06 8.81 11.71
CA LEU A 8 -12.30 9.56 11.78
C LEU A 8 -13.45 8.70 12.29
N ARG A 9 -13.57 7.45 11.81
CA ARG A 9 -14.61 6.52 12.25
C ARG A 9 -14.45 6.12 13.72
N LYS A 10 -13.23 5.90 14.21
CA LYS A 10 -12.95 5.67 15.64
C LYS A 10 -13.44 6.83 16.50
N ASN A 11 -13.45 8.05 15.96
CA ASN A 11 -13.97 9.25 16.61
C ASN A 11 -15.42 9.61 16.19
N GLY A 12 -16.16 8.70 15.54
CA GLY A 12 -17.56 8.90 15.16
C GLY A 12 -17.80 9.94 14.05
N LYS A 13 -16.76 10.29 13.27
CA LYS A 13 -16.81 11.27 12.18
C LYS A 13 -16.53 10.64 10.82
N LYS A 14 -16.86 11.38 9.77
CA LYS A 14 -16.56 11.08 8.37
C LYS A 14 -15.83 12.27 7.73
N ARG A 15 -15.22 12.06 6.55
CA ARG A 15 -14.57 13.13 5.77
C ARG A 15 -15.51 14.30 5.49
N TYR A 16 -16.80 14.02 5.32
CA TYR A 16 -17.84 15.03 5.16
C TYR A 16 -17.92 16.01 6.35
N ASP A 17 -17.73 15.53 7.58
CA ASP A 17 -17.72 16.39 8.77
C ASP A 17 -16.48 17.29 8.78
N VAL A 18 -15.34 16.79 8.29
CA VAL A 18 -14.12 17.59 8.12
C VAL A 18 -14.33 18.68 7.06
N TYR A 19 -14.96 18.34 5.93
CA TYR A 19 -15.32 19.29 4.89
C TYR A 19 -16.24 20.39 5.43
N LYS A 20 -17.29 20.05 6.19
CA LYS A 20 -18.22 21.03 6.78
C LYS A 20 -17.53 22.07 7.67
N VAL A 21 -16.49 21.67 8.39
CA VAL A 21 -15.83 22.52 9.39
C VAL A 21 -14.67 23.34 8.81
N SER A 22 -13.93 22.75 7.87
CA SER A 22 -12.68 23.32 7.35
C SER A 22 -12.71 23.76 5.89
N GLY A 23 -13.75 23.35 5.14
CA GLY A 23 -13.85 23.57 3.70
C GLY A 23 -12.90 22.71 2.86
N LEU A 24 -12.11 21.80 3.46
CA LEU A 24 -11.23 20.90 2.73
C LEU A 24 -12.04 19.86 1.95
N SER A 25 -11.86 19.81 0.63
CA SER A 25 -12.65 18.94 -0.24
C SER A 25 -12.48 17.46 0.13
N GLN A 26 -13.55 16.68 -0.01
CA GLN A 26 -13.49 15.24 0.25
C GLN A 26 -12.50 14.53 -0.68
N GLN A 27 -12.29 15.04 -1.89
CA GLN A 27 -11.29 14.54 -2.84
C GLN A 27 -9.86 14.77 -2.33
N MET A 28 -9.57 15.92 -1.74
CA MET A 28 -8.27 16.19 -1.13
C MET A 28 -8.04 15.29 0.10
N LEU A 29 -9.05 15.13 0.96
CA LEU A 29 -8.97 14.19 2.09
C LEU A 29 -8.82 12.75 1.62
N ALA A 30 -9.36 12.40 0.44
CA ALA A 30 -9.21 11.09 -0.16
C ALA A 30 -7.82 10.84 -0.76
N SER A 31 -7.10 11.86 -1.22
CA SER A 31 -5.75 11.68 -1.75
C SER A 31 -4.69 11.49 -0.66
N ILE A 32 -4.96 12.01 0.54
CA ILE A 32 -4.13 11.82 1.74
C ILE A 32 -4.17 10.37 2.25
N ASN A 33 -5.24 9.62 1.94
CA ASN A 33 -5.40 8.19 2.21
C ASN A 33 -4.15 7.37 1.88
N LYS A 34 -3.49 7.72 0.77
CA LYS A 34 -2.39 6.95 0.22
C LYS A 34 -1.03 7.29 0.83
N LYS A 35 -0.95 8.10 1.88
CA LYS A 35 0.32 8.61 2.39
C LYS A 35 0.47 8.43 3.90
N LYS A 36 1.72 8.38 4.37
CA LYS A 36 2.12 8.40 5.78
C LYS A 36 1.68 9.68 6.50
N VAL A 37 1.50 9.61 7.81
CA VAL A 37 1.08 10.74 8.66
C VAL A 37 2.02 11.94 8.49
N GLU A 38 3.32 11.70 8.31
CA GLU A 38 4.35 12.74 8.07
C GLU A 38 4.09 13.60 6.83
N SER A 39 3.33 13.09 5.86
CA SER A 39 3.00 13.81 4.62
C SER A 39 1.76 14.71 4.76
N TYR A 40 1.06 14.64 5.90
CA TYR A 40 -0.17 15.39 6.11
C TYR A 40 0.22 16.85 6.30
N SER A 41 -0.40 17.74 5.52
CA SER A 41 -0.14 19.16 5.71
C SER A 41 -0.63 19.61 7.07
N VAL A 42 0.05 20.60 7.66
CA VAL A 42 -0.37 21.22 8.94
C VAL A 42 -1.86 21.57 8.87
N LYS A 43 -2.30 22.26 7.81
CA LYS A 43 -3.71 22.62 7.56
C LYS A 43 -4.68 21.43 7.65
N THR A 44 -4.26 20.24 7.21
CA THR A 44 -5.07 19.01 7.33
C THR A 44 -5.20 18.60 8.79
N ILE A 45 -4.09 18.59 9.54
CA ILE A 45 -4.10 18.27 10.97
C ILE A 45 -4.98 19.26 11.74
N GLN A 46 -4.86 20.56 11.45
CA GLN A 46 -5.70 21.61 12.07
C GLN A 46 -7.19 21.40 11.76
N ALA A 47 -7.52 21.07 10.52
CA ALA A 47 -8.89 20.79 10.11
C ALA A 47 -9.47 19.60 10.87
N ILE A 48 -8.72 18.51 10.98
CA ILE A 48 -9.14 17.31 11.72
C ILE A 48 -9.30 17.65 13.21
N ALA A 49 -8.32 18.31 13.83
CA ALA A 49 -8.35 18.75 15.22
C ALA A 49 -9.61 19.57 15.52
N LYS A 50 -9.90 20.56 14.67
CA LYS A 50 -11.10 21.39 14.79
C LYS A 50 -12.39 20.60 14.66
N THR A 51 -12.46 19.62 13.77
CA THR A 51 -13.63 18.74 13.59
C THR A 51 -13.85 17.80 14.78
N LEU A 52 -12.76 17.38 15.43
CA LEU A 52 -12.79 16.46 16.57
C LEU A 52 -12.88 17.17 17.92
N GLY A 53 -12.64 18.49 17.96
CA GLY A 53 -12.55 19.24 19.22
C GLY A 53 -11.34 18.86 20.05
N LYS A 54 -10.24 18.42 19.41
CA LYS A 54 -8.98 18.01 20.05
C LYS A 54 -7.87 19.00 19.73
N SER A 55 -6.76 18.95 20.46
CA SER A 55 -5.56 19.67 20.05
C SER A 55 -4.90 19.03 18.82
N GLU A 56 -4.16 19.83 18.07
CA GLU A 56 -3.38 19.35 16.91
C GLU A 56 -2.34 18.30 17.31
N GLY A 57 -1.73 18.47 18.50
CA GLY A 57 -0.76 17.54 19.06
C GLY A 57 -1.37 16.17 19.38
N GLU A 58 -2.53 16.14 20.04
CA GLU A 58 -3.25 14.89 20.31
C GLU A 58 -3.64 14.16 19.02
N VAL A 59 -4.14 14.90 18.01
CA VAL A 59 -4.49 14.30 16.73
C VAL A 59 -3.27 13.68 16.04
N LEU A 60 -2.14 14.39 16.06
CA LEU A 60 -0.90 13.89 15.46
C LEU A 60 -0.40 12.63 16.18
N GLU A 61 -0.39 12.63 17.51
CA GLU A 61 0.04 11.49 18.31
C GLU A 61 -0.84 10.26 18.08
N GLU A 62 -2.17 10.43 18.09
CA GLU A 62 -3.11 9.34 17.83
C GLU A 62 -2.99 8.79 16.40
N LEU A 63 -2.78 9.65 15.40
CA LEU A 63 -2.56 9.23 14.01
C LEU A 63 -1.26 8.44 13.86
N ILE A 64 -0.15 8.90 14.45
CA ILE A 64 1.14 8.19 14.43
C ILE A 64 1.02 6.84 15.14
N LYS A 65 0.30 6.77 16.25
CA LYS A 65 0.04 5.51 16.96
C LYS A 65 -0.78 4.56 16.09
N LEU A 66 -1.83 5.06 15.44
CA LEU A 66 -2.68 4.25 14.58
C LEU A 66 -1.95 3.73 13.33
N GLU A 67 -1.02 4.52 12.78
CA GLU A 67 -0.12 4.12 11.69
C GLU A 67 0.77 2.95 12.11
N LYS A 68 1.34 3.00 13.32
CA LYS A 68 2.13 1.88 13.88
C LYS A 68 1.29 0.63 14.15
N GLU A 69 0.04 0.79 14.58
CA GLU A 69 -0.90 -0.32 14.82
C GLU A 69 -1.44 -0.95 13.52
N ASN A 70 -1.45 -0.22 12.41
CA ASN A 70 -1.87 -0.71 11.08
C ASN A 70 -0.73 -0.55 10.07
N PRO A 71 0.32 -1.40 10.15
CA PRO A 71 1.53 -1.23 9.34
C PRO A 71 1.32 -1.53 7.85
N TYR A 72 0.14 -2.04 7.48
CA TYR A 72 -0.15 -2.55 6.15
C TYR A 72 -0.83 -1.49 5.27
N PHE A 73 -0.22 -1.20 4.14
CA PHE A 73 -0.87 -0.47 3.06
C PHE A 73 -1.79 -1.41 2.27
N GLU A 74 -3.10 -1.23 2.37
CA GLU A 74 -4.08 -2.09 1.69
C GLU A 74 -4.20 -1.74 0.20
N VAL A 75 -3.97 -2.73 -0.66
CA VAL A 75 -4.01 -2.58 -2.12
C VAL A 75 -5.19 -3.35 -2.69
N TYR A 76 -5.99 -2.66 -3.50
CA TYR A 76 -7.17 -3.23 -4.16
C TYR A 76 -7.13 -3.14 -5.69
N ASN A 77 -6.12 -2.49 -6.26
CA ASN A 77 -5.91 -2.31 -7.71
C ASN A 77 -4.45 -1.95 -8.00
N ALA A 78 -4.08 -1.89 -9.27
CA ALA A 78 -2.72 -1.61 -9.70
C ALA A 78 -2.22 -0.19 -9.36
N GLU A 79 -3.11 0.81 -9.37
CA GLU A 79 -2.75 2.19 -9.02
C GLU A 79 -2.39 2.32 -7.53
N ASP A 80 -3.12 1.62 -6.67
CA ASP A 80 -2.84 1.56 -5.23
C ASP A 80 -1.52 0.85 -4.96
N LEU A 81 -1.23 -0.21 -5.72
CA LEU A 81 0.05 -0.92 -5.63
C LEU A 81 1.22 -0.05 -6.06
N LEU A 82 1.09 0.67 -7.18
CA LEU A 82 2.09 1.61 -7.66
C LEU A 82 2.35 2.69 -6.61
N THR A 83 1.28 3.25 -6.03
CA THR A 83 1.40 4.27 -4.99
C THR A 83 2.14 3.73 -3.76
N ALA A 84 1.83 2.49 -3.35
CA ALA A 84 2.49 1.85 -2.21
C ALA A 84 4.00 1.62 -2.46
N LEU A 85 4.37 1.26 -3.68
CA LEU A 85 5.77 1.07 -4.07
C LEU A 85 6.53 2.41 -4.18
N GLU A 86 5.89 3.46 -4.71
CA GLU A 86 6.47 4.80 -4.79
C GLU A 86 6.72 5.41 -3.41
N ASN A 87 5.77 5.23 -2.49
CA ASN A 87 5.88 5.71 -1.11
C ASN A 87 6.82 4.88 -0.24
N LYS A 88 7.41 3.81 -0.79
CA LYS A 88 8.27 2.87 -0.08
C LYS A 88 7.58 2.35 1.19
N GLU A 89 6.32 1.94 1.05
CA GLU A 89 5.57 1.42 2.18
C GLU A 89 6.22 0.15 2.72
N SER A 90 6.38 0.07 4.04
CA SER A 90 7.11 -1.01 4.72
C SER A 90 6.44 -2.36 4.55
N TYR A 91 5.10 -2.37 4.58
CA TYR A 91 4.29 -3.56 4.40
C TYR A 91 3.10 -3.22 3.50
N ILE A 92 2.91 -3.98 2.43
CA ILE A 92 1.84 -3.80 1.45
C ILE A 92 0.99 -5.07 1.45
N LEU A 93 -0.30 -4.93 1.70
CA LEU A 93 -1.23 -6.04 1.83
C LEU A 93 -2.25 -5.99 0.70
N ILE A 94 -2.12 -6.91 -0.25
CA ILE A 94 -3.01 -6.98 -1.40
C ILE A 94 -4.25 -7.79 -1.02
N LYS A 95 -5.43 -7.18 -1.20
CA LYS A 95 -6.74 -7.70 -0.81
C LYS A 95 -7.77 -7.61 -1.95
N GLY A 96 -8.86 -8.34 -1.81
CA GLY A 96 -10.02 -8.25 -2.70
C GLY A 96 -9.86 -9.03 -4.02
N GLU A 97 -10.65 -8.66 -5.04
CA GLU A 97 -10.65 -9.37 -6.34
C GLU A 97 -9.31 -9.28 -7.06
N TYR A 98 -8.59 -8.17 -6.86
CA TYR A 98 -7.25 -7.97 -7.38
C TYR A 98 -6.27 -9.05 -6.90
N GLN A 99 -6.46 -9.61 -5.68
CA GLN A 99 -5.68 -10.73 -5.19
C GLN A 99 -5.91 -12.01 -5.99
N LYS A 100 -7.15 -12.28 -6.45
CA LYS A 100 -7.46 -13.48 -7.22
C LYS A 100 -6.81 -13.44 -8.59
N GLU A 101 -6.84 -12.27 -9.22
CA GLU A 101 -6.15 -12.03 -10.50
C GLU A 101 -4.64 -12.15 -10.35
N LEU A 102 -4.08 -11.56 -9.28
CA LEU A 102 -2.68 -11.72 -8.90
C LEU A 102 -2.32 -13.18 -8.64
N LYS A 103 -3.15 -13.92 -7.92
CA LYS A 103 -2.89 -15.32 -7.58
C LYS A 103 -2.87 -16.21 -8.81
N LYS A 104 -3.78 -16.01 -9.78
CA LYS A 104 -3.79 -16.77 -11.04
C LYS A 104 -2.52 -16.55 -11.85
N LEU A 105 -2.11 -15.29 -11.97
CA LEU A 105 -0.93 -14.90 -12.74
C LEU A 105 0.36 -15.31 -12.01
N LEU A 106 0.44 -15.13 -10.68
CA LEU A 106 1.55 -15.65 -9.87
C LEU A 106 1.64 -17.17 -9.95
N GLN A 107 0.52 -17.90 -9.93
CA GLN A 107 0.53 -19.37 -10.05
C GLN A 107 0.98 -19.83 -11.44
N ALA A 108 0.58 -19.14 -12.51
CA ALA A 108 1.05 -19.45 -13.85
C ALA A 108 2.57 -19.27 -13.96
N THR A 109 3.09 -18.11 -13.51
CA THR A 109 4.54 -17.85 -13.56
C THR A 109 5.31 -18.73 -12.58
N LEU A 110 4.78 -19.00 -11.38
CA LEU A 110 5.41 -19.91 -10.41
C LEU A 110 5.47 -21.35 -10.92
N SER A 111 4.42 -21.85 -11.59
CA SER A 111 4.44 -23.22 -12.12
C SER A 111 5.50 -23.38 -13.21
N GLU A 112 5.70 -22.35 -14.04
CA GLU A 112 6.80 -22.30 -15.02
C GLU A 112 8.17 -22.15 -14.32
N ALA A 113 8.24 -21.31 -13.28
CA ALA A 113 9.41 -21.05 -12.46
C ALA A 113 9.87 -22.25 -11.64
N GLU A 114 8.94 -23.03 -11.09
CA GLU A 114 9.20 -24.23 -10.28
C GLU A 114 9.78 -25.33 -11.18
N THR A 115 9.31 -25.39 -12.44
CA THR A 115 9.84 -26.29 -13.46
C THR A 115 11.27 -25.90 -13.87
N MET A 116 11.57 -24.60 -13.98
CA MET A 116 12.92 -24.09 -14.33
C MET A 116 13.86 -23.95 -13.11
N GLY A 117 13.31 -23.75 -11.91
CA GLY A 117 14.02 -23.44 -10.66
C GLY A 117 14.56 -24.67 -9.95
N MET A 118 14.07 -25.87 -10.29
CA MET A 118 14.71 -27.13 -9.89
C MET A 118 16.15 -27.24 -10.43
N GLU A 119 16.49 -26.55 -11.52
CA GLU A 119 17.81 -26.65 -12.16
C GLU A 119 18.83 -25.62 -11.65
N LEU A 120 18.41 -24.52 -11.00
CA LEU A 120 19.27 -23.36 -10.70
C LEU A 120 19.37 -22.98 -9.20
N GLY A 121 18.64 -23.67 -8.31
CA GLY A 121 18.71 -23.46 -6.85
C GLY A 121 17.95 -22.23 -6.32
N SER A 122 17.98 -22.01 -5.00
CA SER A 122 17.13 -21.03 -4.26
C SER A 122 17.34 -19.56 -4.67
N ALA A 123 18.49 -19.21 -5.24
CA ALA A 123 18.77 -17.89 -5.78
C ALA A 123 17.97 -17.60 -7.07
N GLY A 124 17.65 -18.64 -7.85
CA GLY A 124 16.84 -18.52 -9.07
C GLY A 124 15.39 -18.14 -8.76
N LEU A 125 14.80 -18.75 -7.72
CA LEU A 125 13.42 -18.47 -7.31
C LEU A 125 13.19 -16.98 -7.02
N VAL A 126 14.13 -16.30 -6.35
CA VAL A 126 14.02 -14.87 -6.00
C VAL A 126 13.94 -13.95 -7.24
N ASN A 127 14.67 -14.27 -8.31
CA ASN A 127 14.61 -13.50 -9.55
C ASN A 127 13.31 -13.75 -10.30
N ILE A 128 12.83 -14.99 -10.33
CA ILE A 128 11.60 -15.35 -11.06
C ILE A 128 10.36 -14.74 -10.38
N LEU A 129 10.40 -14.55 -9.07
CA LEU A 129 9.35 -13.86 -8.32
C LEU A 129 9.31 -12.36 -8.64
N GLY A 130 10.47 -11.76 -8.90
CA GLY A 130 10.57 -10.41 -9.45
C GLY A 130 9.99 -10.31 -10.85
N GLU A 131 10.24 -11.31 -11.71
CA GLU A 131 9.68 -11.39 -13.06
C GLU A 131 8.17 -11.62 -13.07
N ALA A 132 7.64 -12.46 -12.17
CA ALA A 132 6.20 -12.70 -12.03
C ALA A 132 5.48 -11.39 -11.66
N LEU A 133 6.00 -10.68 -10.66
CA LEU A 133 5.51 -9.36 -10.29
C LEU A 133 5.65 -8.37 -11.46
N TYR A 134 6.76 -8.39 -12.20
CA TYR A 134 6.95 -7.52 -13.36
C TYR A 134 5.95 -7.78 -14.51
N GLN A 135 5.71 -9.05 -14.87
CA GLN A 135 4.73 -9.43 -15.89
C GLN A 135 3.31 -9.03 -15.48
N LEU A 136 3.01 -9.18 -14.19
CA LEU A 136 1.78 -8.67 -13.58
C LEU A 136 1.65 -7.16 -13.75
N PHE A 137 2.70 -6.39 -13.46
CA PHE A 137 2.69 -4.95 -13.69
C PHE A 137 2.52 -4.58 -15.15
N ASN A 138 3.15 -5.30 -16.08
CA ASN A 138 2.95 -5.06 -17.51
C ASN A 138 1.52 -5.33 -17.96
N PHE A 139 0.84 -6.31 -17.36
CA PHE A 139 -0.56 -6.60 -17.67
C PHE A 139 -1.50 -5.48 -17.18
N PHE A 140 -1.20 -4.86 -16.03
CA PHE A 140 -2.05 -3.82 -15.44
C PHE A 140 -1.65 -2.37 -15.77
N SER A 141 -0.41 -2.10 -16.19
CA SER A 141 0.08 -0.74 -16.49
C SER A 141 0.14 -0.48 -18.00
N LYS A 142 -0.63 0.51 -18.47
CA LYS A 142 -0.73 0.88 -19.90
C LYS A 142 0.40 1.81 -20.41
N THR A 143 1.43 2.11 -19.63
CA THR A 143 2.44 3.14 -19.96
C THR A 143 3.88 2.68 -19.71
N GLU A 144 4.74 2.76 -20.74
CA GLU A 144 6.18 2.39 -20.72
C GLU A 144 7.00 3.09 -19.61
N GLU A 145 6.66 4.33 -19.27
CA GLU A 145 7.40 5.10 -18.26
C GLU A 145 7.18 4.56 -16.83
N THR A 146 5.99 3.99 -16.59
CA THR A 146 5.59 3.36 -15.33
C THR A 146 6.32 2.04 -15.12
N GLN A 147 6.61 1.32 -16.22
CA GLN A 147 7.26 0.00 -16.21
C GLN A 147 8.69 0.06 -15.66
N LYS A 148 9.52 0.99 -16.15
CA LYS A 148 10.91 1.13 -15.69
C LYS A 148 11.02 1.55 -14.22
N LYS A 149 10.09 2.40 -13.76
CA LYS A 149 10.03 2.85 -12.36
C LYS A 149 9.63 1.70 -11.43
N LEU A 150 8.64 0.90 -11.83
CA LEU A 150 8.19 -0.27 -11.09
C LEU A 150 9.27 -1.33 -10.92
N GLU A 151 9.95 -1.68 -12.01
CA GLU A 151 10.98 -2.73 -12.01
C GLU A 151 12.13 -2.40 -11.02
N SER A 152 12.52 -1.13 -10.94
CA SER A 152 13.54 -0.66 -10.01
C SER A 152 13.09 -0.71 -8.54
N GLN A 153 11.81 -0.41 -8.25
CA GLN A 153 11.29 -0.43 -6.89
C GLN A 153 11.01 -1.87 -6.40
N LEU A 154 10.51 -2.76 -7.26
CA LEU A 154 10.15 -4.13 -6.90
C LEU A 154 11.32 -4.97 -6.42
N ARG A 155 12.52 -4.74 -6.96
CA ARG A 155 13.75 -5.43 -6.50
C ARG A 155 14.05 -5.20 -5.01
N LYS A 156 13.48 -4.14 -4.42
CA LYS A 156 13.62 -3.78 -3.00
C LYS A 156 12.59 -4.45 -2.10
N TYR A 157 11.64 -5.21 -2.65
CA TYR A 157 10.59 -5.86 -1.89
C TYR A 157 10.75 -7.38 -1.92
N LYS A 158 10.51 -8.02 -0.77
CA LYS A 158 10.27 -9.46 -0.67
C LYS A 158 8.76 -9.66 -0.56
N TYR A 159 8.29 -10.84 -0.93
CA TYR A 159 6.90 -11.24 -0.72
C TYR A 159 6.85 -12.38 0.29
N LYS A 160 5.79 -12.43 1.08
CA LYS A 160 5.43 -13.55 1.95
C LYS A 160 3.98 -13.87 1.72
N LYS A 161 3.69 -15.13 1.43
CA LYS A 161 2.32 -15.63 1.43
C LYS A 161 1.90 -15.79 2.88
N THR A 162 1.10 -14.86 3.38
CA THR A 162 0.60 -14.92 4.76
C THR A 162 -0.60 -15.88 4.86
N ASN A 163 -1.49 -15.92 3.84
CA ASN A 163 -2.65 -16.82 3.79
C ASN A 163 -3.17 -17.02 2.33
N GLU A 164 -4.21 -17.84 2.12
CA GLU A 164 -4.78 -18.11 0.79
C GLU A 164 -5.40 -16.88 0.08
N ASN A 165 -5.78 -15.86 0.86
CA ASN A 165 -6.53 -14.67 0.44
C ASN A 165 -5.77 -13.35 0.60
N GLU A 166 -4.51 -13.37 1.07
CA GLU A 166 -3.73 -12.17 1.35
C GLU A 166 -2.28 -12.34 0.88
N ILE A 167 -1.80 -11.38 0.08
CA ILE A 167 -0.39 -11.32 -0.34
C ILE A 167 0.25 -10.16 0.40
N LEU A 168 1.31 -10.45 1.16
CA LEU A 168 2.10 -9.45 1.87
C LEU A 168 3.40 -9.19 1.11
N LEU A 169 3.63 -7.94 0.70
CA LEU A 169 4.94 -7.46 0.25
C LEU A 169 5.58 -6.67 1.38
N TYR A 170 6.87 -6.84 1.60
CA TYR A 170 7.62 -6.11 2.62
C TYR A 170 8.98 -5.67 2.09
N LEU A 171 9.47 -4.52 2.53
CA LEU A 171 10.76 -3.98 2.09
C LEU A 171 11.92 -4.87 2.57
N ARG A 172 12.86 -5.19 1.67
CA ARG A 172 14.12 -5.92 1.94
C ARG A 172 14.96 -5.27 3.04
N GLN A 173 14.84 -3.96 3.23
CA GLN A 173 15.63 -3.21 4.22
C GLN A 173 15.19 -3.45 5.68
N ILE A 174 14.15 -4.27 5.92
CA ILE A 174 13.65 -4.58 7.27
C ILE A 174 14.24 -5.89 7.82
N ASP A 175 15.11 -6.59 7.07
CA ASP A 175 15.97 -7.63 7.65
C ASP A 175 17.04 -6.94 8.53
N TYR A 176 16.76 -6.82 9.82
CA TYR A 176 17.73 -6.59 10.89
C TYR A 176 17.58 -7.69 11.94
#